data_AF-A0A7W8K619-F1
#
_entry.id   AF-A0A7W8K619-F1
#
_cell.length_a   1.000
_cell.length_b   1.000
_cell.length_c   1.000
_cell.angle_alpha   90.00
_cell.angle_beta   90.00
_cell.angle_gamma   90.00
#
_symmetry.space_group_name_H-M   'P 1'
#
loop_
_entity.id
_entity.type
_entity.pdbx_description
1 polymer ?
#
loop_
_entity_poly.entity_id
_entity_poly.type
_entity_poly.pdbx_seq_one_letter_code
_entity_poly.pdbx_strand_id
1 'polypeptide(L)'
;MHSMTRPSKEQVRAYMRRRENARKAPPAPEEIRRQLASSGCDISPASMAAQGWQLSADLAQLGSLMAIAWLMDSGIALRKN
;
A
#
# COMPACT_ATOMS: atom_id res chain seq x y z
N MET A 1 -7.62 -10.39 -11.49
CA MET A 1 -8.80 -9.53 -11.74
C MET A 1 -8.79 -8.43 -10.69
N HIS A 2 -8.58 -7.17 -11.06
CA HIS A 2 -8.59 -6.07 -10.09
C HIS A 2 -10.03 -5.77 -9.69
N SER A 3 -10.39 -6.00 -8.44
CA SER A 3 -11.68 -5.57 -7.89
C SER A 3 -11.68 -4.05 -7.79
N MET A 4 -12.28 -3.39 -8.78
CA MET A 4 -12.56 -1.96 -8.70
C MET A 4 -13.59 -1.73 -7.60
N THR A 5 -13.12 -1.44 -6.39
CA THR A 5 -13.99 -1.07 -5.28
C THR A 5 -14.68 0.24 -5.65
N ARG A 6 -16.00 0.19 -5.81
CA ARG A 6 -16.80 1.37 -6.12
C ARG A 6 -16.66 2.36 -4.95
N PRO A 7 -16.25 3.62 -5.20
CA PRO A 7 -16.08 4.59 -4.13
C PRO A 7 -17.41 4.86 -3.42
N SER A 8 -17.35 5.13 -2.12
CA SER A 8 -18.51 5.52 -1.33
C SER A 8 -19.08 6.86 -1.80
N LYS A 9 -20.39 7.02 -1.69
CA LYS A 9 -21.12 8.26 -2.02
C LYS A 9 -20.55 9.49 -1.30
N GLU A 10 -20.07 9.31 -0.08
CA GLU A 10 -19.47 10.39 0.72
C GLU A 10 -18.08 10.78 0.22
N GLN A 11 -17.26 9.82 -0.19
CA GLN A 11 -15.95 10.06 -0.82
C GLN A 11 -16.11 10.84 -2.12
N VAL A 12 -17.12 10.48 -2.94
CA VAL A 12 -17.44 11.21 -4.17
C VAL A 12 -17.85 12.65 -3.86
N ARG A 13 -18.67 12.87 -2.82
CA ARG A 13 -19.09 14.23 -2.40
C ARG A 13 -17.90 15.08 -1.92
N ALA A 14 -17.00 14.51 -1.13
CA ALA A 14 -15.79 15.20 -0.68
C ALA A 14 -14.87 15.58 -1.86
N TYR A 15 -14.72 14.66 -2.82
CA TYR A 15 -13.96 14.91 -4.04
C TYR A 15 -14.57 16.04 -4.88
N MET A 16 -15.90 16.04 -5.10
CA MET A 16 -16.57 17.09 -5.85
C MET A 16 -16.43 18.46 -5.19
N ARG A 17 -16.58 18.56 -3.85
CA ARG A 17 -16.35 19.81 -3.11
C ARG A 17 -14.92 20.34 -3.27
N ARG A 18 -13.91 19.46 -3.16
CA ARG A 18 -12.50 19.85 -3.36
C ARG A 18 -12.24 20.35 -4.79
N ARG A 19 -12.89 19.73 -5.77
CA ARG A 19 -12.72 20.04 -7.19
C ARG A 19 -13.43 21.34 -7.61
N GLU A 20 -14.60 21.61 -7.04
CA GLU A 20 -15.34 22.86 -7.21
C GLU A 20 -14.49 24.08 -6.80
N ASN A 21 -13.77 23.96 -5.68
CA ASN A 21 -12.82 24.98 -5.21
C ASN A 21 -11.64 25.20 -6.16
N ALA A 22 -11.27 24.19 -6.95
CA ALA A 22 -10.13 24.27 -7.86
C ALA A 22 -10.47 24.93 -9.22
N ARG A 23 -11.76 25.18 -9.51
CA ARG A 23 -12.28 25.70 -10.81
C ARG A 23 -11.67 25.07 -12.07
N LYS A 24 -11.10 23.87 -11.95
CA LYS A 24 -10.51 23.15 -13.08
C LYS A 24 -11.60 22.34 -13.76
N ALA A 25 -11.82 22.65 -15.04
CA ALA A 25 -12.61 21.79 -15.91
C ALA A 25 -12.06 20.34 -15.85
N PRO A 26 -12.92 19.32 -16.01
CA PRO A 26 -12.42 17.97 -16.25
C PRO A 26 -11.33 17.98 -17.32
N PRO A 27 -10.19 17.30 -17.08
CA PRO A 27 -9.26 17.05 -18.16
C PRO A 27 -10.03 16.37 -19.30
N ALA A 28 -9.68 16.73 -20.54
CA ALA A 28 -10.32 16.16 -21.71
C ALA A 28 -10.23 14.62 -21.68
N PRO A 29 -11.19 13.89 -22.25
CA PRO A 29 -11.14 12.43 -22.28
C PRO A 29 -9.82 11.87 -22.82
N GLU A 30 -9.22 12.51 -23.83
CA GLU A 30 -7.91 12.12 -24.36
C GLU A 30 -6.77 12.30 -23.35
N GLU A 31 -6.85 13.33 -22.52
CA GLU A 31 -5.88 13.57 -21.45
C GLU A 31 -6.02 12.52 -20.34
N ILE A 32 -7.25 12.13 -20.01
CA ILE A 32 -7.50 11.02 -19.08
C ILE A 32 -6.96 9.71 -19.67
N ARG A 33 -7.18 9.43 -20.95
CA ARG A 33 -6.63 8.24 -21.62
C ARG A 33 -5.11 8.24 -21.63
N ARG A 34 -4.46 9.38 -21.91
CA ARG A 34 -3.00 9.53 -21.82
C ARG A 34 -2.52 9.30 -20.39
N GLN A 35 -3.13 9.94 -19.40
CA GLN A 35 -2.78 9.77 -18.00
C GLN A 35 -2.96 8.33 -17.53
N LEU A 36 -4.00 7.62 -17.99
CA LEU A 36 -4.23 6.21 -17.67
C LEU A 36 -3.30 5.26 -18.44
N ALA A 37 -2.92 5.60 -19.67
CA ALA A 37 -1.92 4.86 -20.43
C ALA A 37 -0.52 5.04 -19.83
N SER A 38 -0.18 6.24 -19.36
CA SER A 38 1.05 6.55 -18.61
C SER A 38 1.02 6.02 -17.17
N SER A 39 -0.16 6.00 -16.53
CA SER A 39 -0.39 5.34 -15.22
C SER A 39 -0.64 3.85 -15.37
N GLY A 40 -0.44 3.29 -16.57
CA GLY A 40 -0.31 1.86 -16.79
C GLY A 40 0.97 1.38 -16.12
N CYS A 41 1.01 1.46 -14.78
CA CYS A 41 2.08 0.94 -13.97
C CYS A 41 3.47 1.36 -14.44
N ASP A 42 4.01 2.45 -13.90
CA ASP A 42 5.46 2.53 -13.62
C ASP A 42 5.85 1.52 -12.51
N ILE A 43 5.25 0.33 -12.55
CA ILE A 43 5.71 -0.86 -11.88
C ILE A 43 6.89 -1.34 -12.72
N SER A 44 8.02 -0.64 -12.57
CA SER A 44 9.29 -1.20 -13.02
C SER A 44 9.44 -2.57 -12.35
N PRO A 45 9.75 -3.64 -13.08
CA PRO A 45 9.97 -4.96 -12.49
C PRO A 45 11.05 -4.90 -11.40
N ALA A 46 12.01 -3.98 -11.51
CA ALA A 46 12.99 -3.69 -10.48
C ALA A 46 12.37 -3.10 -9.20
N SER A 47 11.37 -2.22 -9.32
CA SER A 47 10.65 -1.66 -8.17
C SER A 47 9.79 -2.71 -7.46
N MET A 48 9.14 -3.62 -8.19
CA MET A 48 8.44 -4.75 -7.55
C MET A 48 9.39 -5.70 -6.86
N ALA A 49 10.49 -6.06 -7.52
CA ALA A 49 11.48 -6.95 -6.95
C ALA A 49 12.06 -6.34 -5.66
N ALA A 50 12.38 -5.04 -5.68
CA ALA A 50 12.84 -4.31 -4.49
C ALA A 50 11.78 -4.30 -3.37
N GLN A 51 10.51 -4.05 -3.68
CA GLN A 51 9.42 -4.09 -2.71
C GLN A 51 9.20 -5.49 -2.14
N GLY A 52 9.29 -6.54 -2.98
CA GLY A 52 9.18 -7.93 -2.55
C GLY A 52 10.34 -8.38 -1.66
N TRP A 53 11.56 -7.95 -1.97
CA TRP A 53 12.73 -8.19 -1.12
C TRP A 53 12.62 -7.45 0.21
N GLN A 54 12.19 -6.19 0.20
CA GLN A 54 11.97 -5.42 1.42
C GLN A 54 10.93 -6.10 2.33
N LEU A 55 9.79 -6.51 1.78
CA LEU A 55 8.75 -7.22 2.54
C LEU A 55 9.29 -8.53 3.15
N SER A 56 10.10 -9.28 2.39
CA SER A 56 10.69 -10.54 2.87
C SER A 56 11.69 -10.29 4.01
N ALA A 57 12.50 -9.23 3.89
CA ALA A 57 13.43 -8.81 4.94
C ALA A 57 12.68 -8.35 6.20
N ASP A 58 11.62 -7.55 6.06
CA ASP A 58 10.79 -7.09 7.17
C ASP A 58 10.12 -8.27 7.89
N LEU A 59 9.59 -9.25 7.14
CA LEU A 59 9.02 -10.48 7.72
C LEU A 59 10.06 -11.32 8.46
N ALA A 60 11.25 -11.48 7.89
CA ALA A 60 12.34 -12.20 8.54
C ALA A 60 12.79 -11.49 9.84
N GLN A 61 12.87 -10.17 9.82
CA GLN A 61 13.22 -9.36 10.99
C GLN A 61 12.15 -9.49 12.08
N LEU A 62 10.88 -9.35 11.73
CA LEU A 62 9.76 -9.53 12.68
C LEU A 62 9.74 -10.95 13.26
N GLY A 63 9.93 -11.97 12.42
CA GLY A 63 10.01 -13.37 12.87
C GLY A 63 11.18 -13.61 13.83
N SER A 64 12.35 -13.03 13.54
CA SER A 64 13.53 -13.11 14.41
C SER A 64 13.28 -12.42 15.76
N LEU A 65 12.70 -11.21 15.76
CA LEU A 65 12.35 -10.51 16.99
C LEU A 65 11.31 -11.28 17.82
N MET A 66 10.31 -11.89 17.18
CA MET A 66 9.35 -12.76 17.87
C MET A 66 10.01 -14.00 18.48
N ALA A 67 10.91 -14.66 17.74
CA ALA A 67 11.64 -15.82 18.24
C ALA A 67 12.53 -15.47 19.45
N ILE A 68 13.21 -14.33 19.40
CA ILE A 68 14.03 -13.83 20.52
C ILE A 68 13.15 -13.49 21.73
N ALA A 69 12.04 -12.76 21.52
CA ALA A 69 11.09 -12.43 22.58
C ALA A 69 10.53 -13.70 23.25
N TRP A 70 10.17 -14.70 22.44
CA TRP A 70 9.66 -15.97 22.93
C TRP A 70 10.73 -16.79 23.68
N LEU A 71 11.97 -16.79 23.22
CA LEU A 71 13.08 -17.45 23.91
C LEU A 71 13.36 -16.79 25.27
N MET A 72 13.32 -15.46 25.35
CA MET A 72 13.48 -14.74 26.61
C MET A 72 12.35 -15.05 27.59
N ASP A 73 11.10 -15.07 27.13
CA ASP A 73 9.94 -15.40 27.96
C ASP A 73 9.96 -16.87 28.44
N SER A 74 10.27 -17.80 27.52
CA SER A 74 10.39 -19.24 27.83
C SER A 74 11.59 -19.55 28.73
N GLY A 75 12.71 -18.83 28.55
CA GLY A 75 13.89 -18.96 29.40
C GLY A 75 13.67 -18.44 30.81
N ILE A 76 12.86 -17.39 30.99
CA ILE A 76 12.42 -16.92 32.31
C ILE A 76 11.49 -17.95 32.98
N ALA A 77 10.60 -18.61 32.21
CA ALA A 77 9.76 -19.68 32.73
C ALA A 77 10.58 -20.92 33.18
N LEU A 78 11.64 -21.29 32.43
CA LEU A 78 12.52 -22.41 32.79
C LEU A 78 13.33 -22.17 34.06
N ARG A 79 13.67 -20.91 34.38
CA ARG A 79 14.42 -20.52 35.59
C ARG A 79 13.57 -20.49 36.87
N LYS A 80 12.25 -20.62 36.75
CA LYS A 80 11.31 -20.51 37.89
C LYS A 80 10.84 -21.88 38.43
N ASN A 81 11.32 -22.98 37.87
CA ASN A 81 11.21 -24.35 38.41
C ASN A 81 12.54 -24.77 39.05
#